data_AF-A0A3N8GRP3-F1
#
_entry.id   AF-A0A3N8GRP3-F1
#
_cell.length_a   1.000
_cell.length_b   1.000
_cell.length_c   1.000
_cell.angle_alpha   90.00
_cell.angle_beta   90.00
_cell.angle_gamma   90.00
#
_symmetry.space_group_name_H-M   'P 1'
#
loop_
_entity.id
_entity.type
_entity.pdbx_description
1 polymer ?
#
loop_
_entity_poly.entity_id
_entity_poly.type
_entity_poly.pdbx_seq_one_letter_code
_entity_poly.pdbx_strand_id
1 'polypeptide(L)'
;QSFTNSGTIKADNTLAIQGKQIDNAFGALQSGGLMSLKTENNIDLTSANVKAGSLQLDAGKDLILDTATKTNTRVSRDGATSVVTTLGPTAKLDVAGNASIVTGGNFQQNAGNLSVGGNLGMNVGGNWDLGAAQTGEHKIVQRANGVSNTDINKVAGSSVTVGGQSNVVVGGDLTAKGAQIDLGQGGTLAAKGNVTLGAA
;
A
#
# COMPACT_ATOMS: atom_id res chain seq x y z
N GLN A 1 1.90 7.44 23.19
CA GLN A 1 3.01 8.08 22.43
C GLN A 1 3.02 7.54 21.02
N SER A 2 3.43 8.35 20.02
CA SER A 2 3.52 7.93 18.61
C SER A 2 4.86 7.24 18.35
N PHE A 3 4.87 6.23 17.48
CA PHE A 3 6.10 5.64 16.97
C PHE A 3 6.33 6.13 15.53
N THR A 4 7.54 6.60 15.22
CA THR A 4 7.92 7.04 13.87
C THR A 4 9.23 6.40 13.47
N ASN A 5 9.28 5.80 12.28
CA ASN A 5 10.49 5.22 11.71
C ASN A 5 10.54 5.46 10.19
N SER A 6 11.61 6.12 9.74
CA SER A 6 11.96 6.24 8.32
C SER A 6 13.26 5.51 7.98
N GLY A 7 13.84 4.80 8.94
CA GLY A 7 15.05 3.99 8.79
C GLY A 7 14.73 2.49 8.74
N THR A 8 15.69 1.66 9.12
CA THR A 8 15.51 0.21 9.19
C THR A 8 15.55 -0.27 10.62
N ILE A 9 14.52 -1.02 11.02
CA ILE A 9 14.47 -1.74 12.30
C ILE A 9 14.38 -3.22 12.01
N LYS A 10 15.27 -4.00 12.62
CA LYS A 10 15.34 -5.44 12.45
C LYS A 10 15.37 -6.13 13.80
N ALA A 11 14.56 -7.17 13.94
CA ALA A 11 14.62 -8.13 15.01
C ALA A 11 14.71 -9.54 14.42
N ASP A 12 15.55 -10.39 15.00
CA ASP A 12 15.75 -11.75 14.46
C ASP A 12 14.58 -12.69 14.75
N ASN A 13 13.83 -12.45 15.83
CA ASN A 13 12.70 -13.32 16.21
C ASN A 13 11.39 -12.56 16.42
N THR A 14 11.37 -11.52 17.24
CA THR A 14 10.12 -10.79 17.52
C THR A 14 10.34 -9.29 17.48
N LEU A 15 9.50 -8.60 16.71
CA LEU A 15 9.37 -7.16 16.72
C LEU A 15 7.97 -6.80 17.18
N ALA A 16 7.87 -6.15 18.34
CA ALA A 16 6.60 -5.66 18.87
C ALA A 16 6.65 -4.13 18.98
N ILE A 17 5.72 -3.45 18.31
CA ILE A 17 5.59 -2.00 18.34
C ILE A 17 4.18 -1.68 18.79
N GLN A 18 4.07 -0.94 19.89
CA GLN A 18 2.80 -0.48 20.43
C GLN A 18 2.87 1.03 20.63
N GLY A 19 1.80 1.72 20.24
CA GLY A 19 1.74 3.16 20.38
C GLY A 19 0.37 3.72 20.07
N LYS A 20 0.23 5.03 20.17
CA LYS A 20 -1.00 5.73 19.77
C LYS A 20 -1.20 5.66 18.26
N GLN A 21 -0.10 5.69 17.51
CA GLN A 21 -0.01 5.57 16.06
C GLN A 21 1.37 5.02 15.70
N ILE A 22 1.49 4.40 14.53
CA ILE A 22 2.75 3.98 13.92
C ILE A 22 2.84 4.69 12.58
N ASP A 23 3.89 5.47 12.40
CA ASP A 23 4.30 6.03 11.13
C ASP A 23 5.60 5.35 10.72
N ASN A 24 5.54 4.49 9.72
CA ASN A 24 6.69 3.82 9.15
C ASN A 24 6.92 4.24 7.69
N ALA A 25 6.48 5.44 7.32
CA ALA A 25 6.59 5.90 5.95
C ALA A 25 8.05 5.93 5.47
N PHE A 26 8.30 5.36 4.29
CA PHE A 26 9.63 5.15 3.69
C PHE A 26 10.61 4.31 4.54
N GLY A 27 10.17 3.78 5.68
CA GLY A 27 10.99 2.96 6.58
C GLY A 27 10.91 1.47 6.25
N ALA A 28 11.69 0.68 6.98
CA ALA A 28 11.67 -0.77 6.92
C ALA A 28 11.55 -1.39 8.32
N LEU A 29 10.64 -2.36 8.44
CA LEU A 29 10.47 -3.17 9.64
C LEU A 29 10.70 -4.63 9.27
N GLN A 30 11.57 -5.32 9.99
CA GLN A 30 11.93 -6.71 9.70
C GLN A 30 11.86 -7.54 10.97
N SER A 31 11.07 -8.61 10.96
CA SER A 31 11.02 -9.62 12.02
C SER A 31 11.21 -11.01 11.41
N GLY A 32 12.18 -11.78 11.90
CA GLY A 32 12.36 -13.17 11.45
C GLY A 32 11.25 -14.12 11.92
N GLY A 33 10.56 -13.79 13.02
CA GLY A 33 9.38 -14.51 13.52
C GLY A 33 8.17 -13.59 13.58
N LEU A 34 7.54 -13.47 14.75
CA LEU A 34 6.33 -12.66 14.92
C LEU A 34 6.64 -11.16 14.81
N MET A 35 5.89 -10.45 13.99
CA MET A 35 5.77 -9.00 14.04
C MET A 35 4.40 -8.64 14.61
N SER A 36 4.38 -7.90 15.71
CA SER A 36 3.16 -7.40 16.35
C SER A 36 3.13 -5.87 16.29
N LEU A 37 2.19 -5.32 15.52
CA LEU A 37 1.99 -3.88 15.40
C LEU A 37 0.61 -3.55 15.96
N LYS A 38 0.55 -2.75 17.03
CA LYS A 38 -0.72 -2.40 17.67
C LYS A 38 -0.83 -0.92 17.94
N THR A 39 -1.93 -0.31 17.51
CA THR A 39 -2.19 1.11 17.74
C THR A 39 -3.64 1.43 18.07
N GLU A 40 -3.86 2.57 18.71
CA GLU A 40 -5.20 3.14 18.92
C GLU A 40 -5.71 3.92 17.69
N ASN A 41 -4.81 4.37 16.82
CA ASN A 41 -5.13 5.14 15.61
C ASN A 41 -4.60 4.41 14.38
N ASN A 42 -3.88 5.13 13.53
CA ASN A 42 -3.47 4.65 12.22
C ASN A 42 -2.12 3.93 12.30
N ILE A 43 -1.94 3.00 11.36
CA ILE A 43 -0.64 2.46 10.97
C ILE A 43 -0.38 2.91 9.54
N ASP A 44 0.59 3.79 9.36
CA ASP A 44 1.02 4.30 8.06
C ASP A 44 2.27 3.55 7.60
N LEU A 45 2.14 2.82 6.49
CA LEU A 45 3.20 2.07 5.82
C LEU A 45 3.48 2.63 4.41
N THR A 46 3.21 3.91 4.17
CA THR A 46 3.42 4.54 2.86
C THR A 46 4.87 4.39 2.40
N SER A 47 5.08 3.78 1.24
CA SER A 47 6.38 3.44 0.68
C SER A 47 7.31 2.64 1.62
N ALA A 48 6.73 1.96 2.61
CA ALA A 48 7.47 1.16 3.58
C ALA A 48 7.84 -0.24 3.03
N ASN A 49 8.86 -0.86 3.61
CA ASN A 49 9.21 -2.26 3.37
C ASN A 49 9.11 -3.06 4.67
N VAL A 50 7.98 -3.75 4.85
CA VAL A 50 7.70 -4.55 6.03
C VAL A 50 7.85 -6.03 5.70
N LYS A 51 8.69 -6.74 6.46
CA LYS A 51 8.93 -8.18 6.34
C LYS A 51 8.72 -8.89 7.66
N ALA A 52 7.89 -9.92 7.70
CA ALA A 52 7.61 -10.67 8.92
C ALA A 52 7.62 -12.19 8.67
N GLY A 53 8.08 -12.97 9.64
CA GLY A 53 7.84 -14.41 9.67
C GLY A 53 6.36 -14.73 9.86
N SER A 54 5.68 -14.00 10.75
CA SER A 54 4.22 -13.98 10.89
C SER A 54 3.78 -12.59 11.35
N LEU A 55 2.56 -12.19 11.03
CA LEU A 55 2.08 -10.84 11.30
C LEU A 55 0.83 -10.85 12.17
N GLN A 56 0.84 -10.00 13.20
CA GLN A 56 -0.35 -9.55 13.89
C GLN A 56 -0.39 -8.02 13.89
N LEU A 57 -1.31 -7.46 13.10
CA LEU A 57 -1.49 -6.03 12.92
C LEU A 57 -2.88 -5.65 13.43
N ASP A 58 -2.93 -4.71 14.36
CA ASP A 58 -4.14 -4.19 15.00
C ASP A 58 -4.09 -2.65 14.98
N ALA A 59 -4.70 -2.06 13.96
CA ALA A 59 -4.84 -0.61 13.85
C ALA A 59 -6.21 -0.19 14.40
N GLY A 60 -6.24 0.64 15.44
CA GLY A 60 -7.51 1.13 16.00
C GLY A 60 -8.34 1.98 15.03
N LYS A 61 -7.70 2.50 13.97
CA LYS A 61 -8.33 3.20 12.84
C LYS A 61 -7.82 2.62 11.52
N ASP A 62 -7.10 3.40 10.73
CA ASP A 62 -6.79 3.04 9.34
C ASP A 62 -5.43 2.34 9.20
N LEU A 63 -5.33 1.42 8.25
CA LEU A 63 -4.06 0.91 7.73
C LEU A 63 -3.83 1.53 6.35
N ILE A 64 -2.65 2.12 6.14
CA ILE A 64 -2.26 2.75 4.87
C ILE A 64 -1.06 1.98 4.30
N LEU A 65 -1.20 1.43 3.10
CA LEU A 65 -0.16 0.73 2.37
C LEU A 65 -0.05 1.32 0.96
N ASP A 66 0.30 2.61 0.91
CA ASP A 66 0.34 3.37 -0.34
C ASP A 66 1.77 3.55 -0.84
N THR A 67 1.98 3.48 -2.15
CA THR A 67 3.25 3.94 -2.73
C THR A 67 3.17 5.44 -2.98
N ALA A 68 4.06 6.20 -2.36
CA ALA A 68 4.14 7.64 -2.56
C ALA A 68 4.43 7.99 -4.02
N THR A 69 3.89 9.11 -4.51
CA THR A 69 4.23 9.69 -5.81
C THR A 69 4.85 11.07 -5.62
N LYS A 70 5.68 11.49 -6.57
CA LYS A 70 6.30 12.81 -6.59
C LYS A 70 6.15 13.44 -7.96
N THR A 71 5.47 14.59 -8.00
CA THR A 71 5.31 15.40 -9.22
C THR A 71 6.29 16.56 -9.20
N ASN A 72 7.02 16.77 -10.29
CA ASN A 72 7.92 17.91 -10.47
C ASN A 72 7.58 18.62 -11.77
N THR A 73 7.48 19.94 -11.70
CA THR A 73 7.35 20.81 -12.87
C THR A 73 8.70 21.45 -13.17
N ARG A 74 9.12 21.41 -14.43
CA ARG A 74 10.35 22.00 -14.92
C ARG A 74 10.04 22.88 -16.12
N VAL A 75 10.68 24.05 -16.16
CA VAL A 75 10.72 24.89 -17.35
C VAL A 75 12.16 24.88 -17.85
N SER A 76 12.37 24.47 -19.09
CA SER A 76 13.68 24.48 -19.72
C SER A 76 14.07 25.89 -20.15
N ARG A 77 15.36 26.10 -20.41
CA ARG A 77 15.90 27.39 -20.87
C ARG A 77 15.30 27.86 -22.21
N ASP A 78 14.85 26.93 -23.04
CA ASP A 78 14.18 27.19 -24.32
C ASP A 78 12.64 27.27 -24.21
N GLY A 79 12.10 27.34 -22.98
CA GLY A 79 10.68 27.59 -22.73
C GLY A 79 9.77 26.36 -22.77
N ALA A 80 10.33 25.14 -22.87
CA ALA A 80 9.53 23.92 -22.75
C ALA A 80 9.10 23.70 -21.29
N THR A 81 7.85 23.31 -21.09
CA THR A 81 7.33 22.93 -19.77
C THR A 81 7.18 21.42 -19.72
N SER A 82 7.70 20.80 -18.66
CA SER A 82 7.57 19.35 -18.40
C SER A 82 7.05 19.14 -16.98
N VAL A 83 6.02 18.31 -16.83
CA VAL A 83 5.45 17.85 -15.58
C VAL A 83 5.70 16.34 -15.49
N VAL A 84 6.53 15.93 -14.55
CA VAL A 84 6.94 14.53 -14.39
C VAL A 84 6.48 14.01 -13.04
N THR A 85 5.69 12.94 -13.04
CA THR A 85 5.27 12.20 -11.84
C THR A 85 6.01 10.87 -11.76
N THR A 86 6.69 10.60 -10.64
CA THR A 86 7.42 9.35 -10.39
C THR A 86 6.93 8.66 -9.11
N LEU A 87 7.05 7.33 -9.04
CA LEU A 87 6.81 6.58 -7.80
C LEU A 87 8.01 6.69 -6.87
N GLY A 88 7.74 6.69 -5.57
CA GLY A 88 8.70 6.33 -4.53
C GLY A 88 8.91 4.82 -4.46
N PRO A 89 9.62 4.32 -3.43
CA PRO A 89 9.70 2.89 -3.17
C PRO A 89 8.31 2.28 -3.04
N THR A 90 8.10 1.13 -3.67
CA THR A 90 6.81 0.41 -3.55
C THR A 90 6.55 0.03 -2.10
N ALA A 91 5.37 0.38 -1.59
CA ALA A 91 4.91 -0.08 -0.28
C ALA A 91 4.70 -1.59 -0.28
N LYS A 92 5.32 -2.29 0.67
CA LYS A 92 5.30 -3.76 0.75
C LYS A 92 5.05 -4.22 2.17
N LEU A 93 4.11 -5.14 2.31
CA LEU A 93 3.88 -5.95 3.50
C LEU A 93 4.03 -7.42 3.10
N ASP A 94 5.18 -8.00 3.41
CA ASP A 94 5.58 -9.36 3.00
C ASP A 94 5.69 -10.27 4.23
N VAL A 95 4.82 -11.26 4.31
CA VAL A 95 4.69 -12.16 5.46
C VAL A 95 4.96 -13.58 4.99
N ALA A 96 6.01 -14.21 5.50
CA ALA A 96 6.39 -15.56 5.07
C ALA A 96 5.36 -16.63 5.53
N GLY A 97 4.80 -16.46 6.72
CA GLY A 97 3.80 -17.34 7.32
C GLY A 97 2.41 -16.72 7.32
N ASN A 98 1.70 -16.84 8.45
CA ASN A 98 0.33 -16.35 8.58
C ASN A 98 0.28 -14.86 8.90
N ALA A 99 -0.78 -14.20 8.44
CA ALA A 99 -1.08 -12.81 8.77
C ALA A 99 -2.49 -12.68 9.38
N SER A 100 -2.58 -11.92 10.47
CA SER A 100 -3.83 -11.43 11.04
C SER A 100 -3.80 -9.90 11.00
N ILE A 101 -4.71 -9.30 10.23
CA ILE A 101 -4.82 -7.84 10.03
C ILE A 101 -6.19 -7.40 10.51
N VAL A 102 -6.22 -6.49 11.47
CA VAL A 102 -7.43 -5.88 12.01
C VAL A 102 -7.30 -4.36 11.91
N THR A 103 -8.33 -3.72 11.36
CA THR A 103 -8.44 -2.25 11.34
C THR A 103 -9.79 -1.85 11.93
N GLY A 104 -9.81 -0.82 12.77
CA GLY A 104 -11.07 -0.21 13.23
C GLY A 104 -11.73 0.66 12.16
N GLY A 105 -10.92 1.20 11.24
CA GLY A 105 -11.32 2.00 10.09
C GLY A 105 -11.00 1.29 8.77
N ASN A 106 -10.51 2.07 7.81
CA ASN A 106 -10.27 1.61 6.45
C ASN A 106 -8.92 0.90 6.30
N PHE A 107 -8.82 0.05 5.28
CA PHE A 107 -7.54 -0.37 4.74
C PHE A 107 -7.39 0.27 3.36
N GLN A 108 -6.42 1.17 3.22
CA GLN A 108 -6.09 1.83 1.96
C GLN A 108 -4.81 1.23 1.38
N GLN A 109 -4.86 0.85 0.11
CA GLN A 109 -3.75 0.23 -0.59
C GLN A 109 -3.69 0.79 -2.03
N ASN A 110 -2.86 1.79 -2.27
CA ASN A 110 -2.65 2.38 -3.61
C ASN A 110 -1.25 2.06 -4.14
N ALA A 111 -1.18 1.25 -5.20
CA ALA A 111 0.07 0.68 -5.70
C ALA A 111 0.91 0.00 -4.60
N GLY A 112 0.24 -0.54 -3.58
CA GLY A 112 0.86 -1.27 -2.47
C GLY A 112 0.73 -2.77 -2.66
N ASN A 113 1.67 -3.53 -2.07
CA ASN A 113 1.70 -4.98 -2.20
C ASN A 113 1.56 -5.65 -0.83
N LEU A 114 0.53 -6.49 -0.68
CA LEU A 114 0.37 -7.42 0.42
C LEU A 114 0.67 -8.85 -0.07
N SER A 115 1.66 -9.50 0.54
CA SER A 115 2.05 -10.88 0.25
C SER A 115 2.04 -11.68 1.55
N VAL A 116 1.30 -12.79 1.57
CA VAL A 116 1.18 -13.67 2.73
C VAL A 116 1.41 -15.11 2.27
N GLY A 117 2.48 -15.75 2.72
CA GLY A 117 2.81 -17.13 2.33
C GLY A 117 1.87 -18.17 2.95
N GLY A 118 1.34 -17.90 4.15
CA GLY A 118 0.37 -18.73 4.86
C GLY A 118 -1.06 -18.24 4.73
N ASN A 119 -1.85 -18.45 5.78
CA ASN A 119 -3.24 -18.01 5.84
C ASN A 119 -3.34 -16.50 6.10
N LEU A 120 -4.30 -15.85 5.45
CA LEU A 120 -4.67 -14.46 5.70
C LEU A 120 -6.00 -14.40 6.45
N GLY A 121 -5.98 -13.91 7.69
CA GLY A 121 -7.16 -13.42 8.38
C GLY A 121 -7.18 -11.90 8.31
N MET A 122 -8.26 -11.32 7.80
CA MET A 122 -8.40 -9.86 7.74
C MET A 122 -9.80 -9.42 8.15
N ASN A 123 -9.86 -8.44 9.06
CA ASN A 123 -11.11 -7.81 9.48
C ASN A 123 -10.96 -6.28 9.40
N VAL A 124 -11.57 -5.69 8.38
CA VAL A 124 -11.55 -4.25 8.13
C VAL A 124 -12.84 -3.65 8.66
N GLY A 125 -12.75 -2.72 9.62
CA GLY A 125 -13.93 -2.09 10.21
C GLY A 125 -14.71 -1.18 9.23
N GLY A 126 -13.98 -0.51 8.34
CA GLY A 126 -14.51 0.36 7.29
C GLY A 126 -14.38 -0.26 5.90
N ASN A 127 -13.92 0.54 4.93
CA ASN A 127 -13.72 0.16 3.55
C ASN A 127 -12.34 -0.46 3.32
N TRP A 128 -12.25 -1.34 2.33
CA TRP A 128 -10.97 -1.78 1.77
C TRP A 128 -10.83 -1.28 0.34
N ASP A 129 -9.94 -0.34 0.12
CA ASP A 129 -9.72 0.32 -1.16
C ASP A 129 -8.35 -0.08 -1.73
N LEU A 130 -8.37 -0.88 -2.79
CA LEU A 130 -7.21 -1.25 -3.60
C LEU A 130 -7.21 -0.43 -4.88
N GLY A 131 -6.33 0.56 -4.95
CA GLY A 131 -6.17 1.43 -6.10
C GLY A 131 -4.87 1.20 -6.87
N ALA A 132 -4.60 2.13 -7.78
CA ALA A 132 -3.38 2.18 -8.55
C ALA A 132 -2.78 3.59 -8.46
N ALA A 133 -1.47 3.69 -8.66
CA ALA A 133 -0.77 4.96 -8.75
C ALA A 133 -0.32 5.20 -10.20
N GLN A 134 -0.73 6.34 -10.75
CA GLN A 134 -0.33 6.77 -12.09
C GLN A 134 0.94 7.63 -12.02
N THR A 135 1.87 7.35 -12.92
CA THR A 135 3.11 8.10 -13.16
C THR A 135 3.25 8.45 -14.62
N GLY A 136 4.15 9.36 -14.94
CA GLY A 136 4.24 9.82 -16.31
C GLY A 136 5.04 11.10 -16.50
N GLU A 137 5.10 11.53 -17.74
CA GLU A 137 5.59 12.84 -18.14
C GLU A 137 4.58 13.46 -19.11
N HIS A 138 4.20 14.70 -18.82
CA HIS A 138 3.51 15.59 -19.75
C HIS A 138 4.48 16.72 -20.11
N LYS A 139 4.86 16.84 -21.38
CA LYS A 139 5.83 17.83 -21.86
C LYS A 139 5.32 18.58 -23.08
N ILE A 140 5.31 19.90 -22.97
CA ILE A 140 4.94 20.82 -24.05
C ILE A 140 6.15 21.67 -24.45
N VAL A 141 6.42 21.70 -25.76
CA VAL A 141 7.41 22.57 -26.40
C VAL A 141 6.68 23.43 -27.43
N GLN A 142 6.71 24.75 -27.26
CA GLN A 142 6.14 25.69 -28.23
C GLN A 142 7.28 26.47 -28.90
N ARG A 143 7.35 26.40 -30.23
CA ARG A 143 8.31 27.17 -31.04
C ARG A 143 7.57 27.91 -32.15
N ALA A 144 8.24 28.87 -32.78
CA ALA A 144 7.66 29.76 -33.79
C ALA A 144 6.90 29.05 -34.93
N ASN A 145 7.23 27.78 -35.22
CA ASN A 145 6.64 27.01 -36.32
C ASN A 145 5.96 25.70 -35.87
N GLY A 146 5.64 25.51 -34.58
CA GLY A 146 4.92 24.32 -34.15
C GLY A 146 4.87 24.09 -32.64
N VAL A 147 3.91 23.26 -32.24
CA VAL A 147 3.74 22.76 -30.88
C VAL A 147 4.04 21.27 -30.87
N SER A 148 4.93 20.84 -29.99
CA SER A 148 5.13 19.43 -29.66
C SER A 148 4.55 19.16 -28.28
N ASN A 149 3.62 18.22 -28.19
CA ASN A 149 3.06 17.73 -26.95
C ASN A 149 3.42 16.24 -26.80
N THR A 150 3.99 15.85 -25.66
CA THR A 150 4.36 14.48 -25.35
C THR A 150 3.71 14.08 -24.03
N ASP A 151 2.98 12.97 -24.08
CA ASP A 151 2.26 12.39 -22.96
C ASP A 151 2.67 10.93 -22.77
N ILE A 152 3.27 10.62 -21.62
CA ILE A 152 3.66 9.27 -21.22
C ILE A 152 2.96 8.98 -19.91
N ASN A 153 2.20 7.89 -19.84
CA ASN A 153 1.52 7.43 -18.63
C ASN A 153 1.87 5.97 -18.32
N LYS A 154 2.09 5.67 -17.05
CA LYS A 154 2.29 4.33 -16.51
C LYS A 154 1.45 4.17 -15.26
N VAL A 155 0.82 3.02 -15.10
CA VAL A 155 0.00 2.71 -13.92
C VAL A 155 0.63 1.54 -13.16
N ALA A 156 0.82 1.71 -11.86
CA ALA A 156 1.19 0.64 -10.95
C ALA A 156 -0.01 0.29 -10.09
N GLY A 157 -0.54 -0.92 -10.25
CA GLY A 157 -1.67 -1.43 -9.48
C GLY A 157 -1.26 -1.96 -8.12
N SER A 158 -2.21 -1.98 -7.18
CA SER A 158 -2.05 -2.73 -5.93
C SER A 158 -2.12 -4.25 -6.17
N SER A 159 -1.43 -5.02 -5.32
CA SER A 159 -1.47 -6.47 -5.37
C SER A 159 -1.72 -7.11 -4.00
N VAL A 160 -2.55 -8.14 -3.95
CA VAL A 160 -2.72 -9.03 -2.80
C VAL A 160 -2.44 -10.46 -3.27
N THR A 161 -1.53 -11.15 -2.59
CA THR A 161 -1.22 -12.56 -2.88
C THR A 161 -1.21 -13.33 -1.58
N VAL A 162 -1.99 -14.42 -1.52
CA VAL A 162 -2.08 -15.29 -0.35
C VAL A 162 -1.80 -16.72 -0.78
N GLY A 163 -0.80 -17.36 -0.16
CA GLY A 163 -0.42 -18.75 -0.43
C GLY A 163 -1.31 -19.78 0.29
N GLY A 164 -1.93 -19.39 1.41
CA GLY A 164 -2.87 -20.21 2.18
C GLY A 164 -4.34 -19.82 1.97
N GLN A 165 -5.19 -20.20 2.93
CA GLN A 165 -6.60 -19.83 2.93
C GLN A 165 -6.79 -18.38 3.36
N SER A 166 -7.75 -17.71 2.75
CA SER A 166 -8.09 -16.32 3.04
C SER A 166 -9.44 -16.21 3.72
N ASN A 167 -9.52 -15.49 4.83
CA ASN A 167 -10.78 -15.12 5.47
C ASN A 167 -10.79 -13.62 5.71
N VAL A 168 -11.40 -12.89 4.78
CA VAL A 168 -11.41 -11.44 4.74
C VAL A 168 -12.84 -10.95 4.90
N VAL A 169 -13.05 -10.11 5.91
CA VAL A 169 -14.32 -9.43 6.18
C VAL A 169 -14.08 -7.93 6.12
N VAL A 170 -14.88 -7.24 5.34
CA VAL A 170 -14.88 -5.78 5.19
C VAL A 170 -16.21 -5.23 5.69
N GLY A 171 -16.15 -4.32 6.66
CA GLY A 171 -17.30 -3.75 7.34
C GLY A 171 -18.07 -2.74 6.50
N GLY A 172 -17.42 -2.14 5.51
CA GLY A 172 -18.00 -1.25 4.49
C GLY A 172 -17.88 -1.84 3.09
N ASP A 173 -17.44 -1.01 2.15
CA ASP A 173 -17.26 -1.36 0.73
C ASP A 173 -15.88 -1.97 0.47
N LEU A 174 -15.82 -2.89 -0.49
CA LEU A 174 -14.58 -3.37 -1.10
C LEU A 174 -14.46 -2.78 -2.52
N THR A 175 -13.46 -1.95 -2.74
CA THR A 175 -13.15 -1.40 -4.06
C THR A 175 -11.78 -1.88 -4.52
N ALA A 176 -11.72 -2.57 -5.66
CA ALA A 176 -10.47 -2.90 -6.32
C ALA A 176 -10.48 -2.33 -7.74
N LYS A 177 -9.72 -1.25 -7.97
CA LYS A 177 -9.60 -0.59 -9.28
C LYS A 177 -8.14 -0.60 -9.71
N GLY A 178 -7.87 -1.33 -10.79
CA GLY A 178 -6.50 -1.50 -11.27
C GLY A 178 -5.63 -2.32 -10.33
N ALA A 179 -6.24 -3.21 -9.53
CA ALA A 179 -5.55 -4.04 -8.55
C ALA A 179 -5.72 -5.52 -8.88
N GLN A 180 -4.75 -6.33 -8.46
CA GLN A 180 -4.76 -7.78 -8.59
C GLN A 180 -4.92 -8.43 -7.21
N ILE A 181 -5.86 -9.37 -7.09
CA ILE A 181 -6.07 -10.16 -5.88
C ILE A 181 -5.95 -11.64 -6.26
N ASP A 182 -5.00 -12.33 -5.64
CA ASP A 182 -4.73 -13.76 -5.82
C ASP A 182 -4.83 -14.47 -4.46
N LEU A 183 -5.88 -15.27 -4.30
CA LEU A 183 -6.16 -16.04 -3.09
C LEU A 183 -5.89 -17.51 -3.41
N GLY A 184 -4.63 -17.94 -3.30
CA GLY A 184 -4.12 -19.19 -3.86
C GLY A 184 -4.94 -20.42 -3.47
N GLN A 185 -5.14 -20.64 -2.16
CA GLN A 185 -5.96 -21.78 -1.68
C GLN A 185 -7.44 -21.40 -1.49
N GLY A 186 -7.88 -20.28 -2.08
CA GLY A 186 -9.22 -19.75 -1.98
C GLY A 186 -9.56 -19.21 -0.59
N GLY A 187 -10.87 -19.13 -0.31
CA GLY A 187 -11.40 -18.69 0.97
C GLY A 187 -12.62 -17.79 0.84
N THR A 188 -12.86 -16.97 1.85
CA THR A 188 -13.99 -16.02 1.90
C THR A 188 -13.47 -14.60 1.80
N LEU A 189 -14.04 -13.83 0.89
CA LEU A 189 -13.92 -12.38 0.81
C LEU A 189 -15.33 -11.81 0.84
N ALA A 190 -15.69 -11.17 1.94
CA ALA A 190 -17.01 -10.62 2.16
C ALA A 190 -16.93 -9.13 2.49
N ALA A 191 -17.75 -8.33 1.81
CA ALA A 191 -18.00 -6.94 2.17
C ALA A 191 -19.45 -6.83 2.65
N LYS A 192 -19.69 -6.06 3.71
CA LYS A 192 -21.06 -5.73 4.13
C LYS A 192 -21.72 -4.74 3.16
N GLY A 193 -20.92 -3.89 2.54
CA GLY A 193 -21.33 -2.95 1.52
C GLY A 193 -21.17 -3.52 0.11
N ASN A 194 -20.85 -2.65 -0.84
CA ASN A 194 -20.66 -2.99 -2.25
C ASN A 194 -19.29 -3.62 -2.50
N VAL A 195 -19.24 -4.50 -3.51
CA VAL A 195 -17.98 -5.00 -4.07
C VAL A 195 -17.84 -4.43 -5.48
N THR A 196 -16.83 -3.59 -5.69
CA THR A 196 -16.51 -2.98 -6.98
C THR A 196 -15.17 -3.49 -7.48
N LEU A 197 -15.16 -4.20 -8.60
CA LEU A 197 -13.96 -4.67 -9.27
C LEU A 197 -13.84 -4.01 -10.65
N GLY A 198 -12.75 -3.30 -10.91
CA GLY A 198 -12.54 -2.56 -12.15
C GLY A 198 -11.08 -2.60 -12.61
N ALA A 199 -10.88 -2.47 -13.91
CA ALA A 199 -9.56 -2.24 -14.49
C ALA A 199 -9.03 -0.82 -14.15
N ALA A 200 -7.73 -0.62 -14.36
CA ALA A 200 -7.07 0.69 -14.27
C ALA A 200 -7.35 1.55 -15.50
#